data_AF-A0A357BNZ2-F1
#
_entry.id   AF-A0A357BNZ2-F1
#
_cell.length_a   1.000
_cell.length_b   1.000
_cell.length_c   1.000
_cell.angle_alpha   90.00
_cell.angle_beta   90.00
_cell.angle_gamma   90.00
#
_symmetry.space_group_name_H-M   'P 1'
#
loop_
_entity.id
_entity.type
_entity.pdbx_description
1 polymer ?
#
loop_
_entity_poly.entity_id
_entity_poly.type
_entity_poly.pdbx_seq_one_letter_code
_entity_poly.pdbx_strand_id
1 'polypeptide(L)'
;MEEIKFKLKKDEFARLKRKYPKNGKSSIIAKRAIELVKLYFLSKDPNCNFSTPRDGSDLEITCGNITHRIEVKGTADDDIAWAKLKVSGEPSYELLLKGLPFFGYAAYTTLTLHLRFAV
;
A
#
# COMPACT_ATOMS: atom_id res chain seq x y z
N MET A 1 -9.54 -8.96 -10.53
CA MET A 1 -8.41 -8.34 -9.83
C MET A 1 -7.72 -7.41 -10.82
N GLU A 2 -7.89 -6.10 -10.64
CA GLU A 2 -7.32 -5.08 -11.54
C GLU A 2 -5.90 -4.72 -11.10
N GLU A 3 -5.00 -4.41 -12.04
CA GLU A 3 -3.64 -3.97 -11.76
C GLU A 3 -3.46 -2.52 -12.20
N ILE A 4 -3.22 -1.62 -11.24
CA ILE A 4 -2.92 -0.23 -11.54
C ILE A 4 -1.41 -0.06 -11.63
N LYS A 5 -0.92 0.50 -12.75
CA LYS A 5 0.45 0.97 -12.89
C LYS A 5 0.53 2.45 -12.55
N PHE A 6 1.19 2.80 -11.43
CA PHE A 6 1.39 4.20 -11.03
C PHE A 6 2.87 4.59 -11.10
N LYS A 7 3.17 5.64 -11.86
CA LYS A 7 4.53 6.16 -12.07
C LYS A 7 4.87 7.26 -11.05
N LEU A 8 5.82 6.99 -10.17
CA LEU A 8 6.31 7.97 -9.19
C LEU A 8 7.16 9.06 -9.85
N LYS A 9 7.14 10.27 -9.27
CA LYS A 9 8.14 11.29 -9.62
C LYS A 9 9.51 10.87 -9.10
N LYS A 10 10.58 11.27 -9.80
CA LYS A 10 11.97 10.92 -9.42
C LYS A 10 12.30 11.35 -7.98
N ASP A 11 11.84 12.54 -7.57
CA ASP A 11 12.13 13.09 -6.25
C ASP A 11 11.37 12.37 -5.13
N GLU A 12 10.11 12.01 -5.38
CA GLU A 12 9.31 11.19 -4.46
C GLU A 12 9.94 9.82 -4.26
N PHE A 13 10.38 9.22 -5.36
CA PHE A 13 11.08 7.94 -5.35
C PHE A 13 12.41 8.02 -4.58
N ALA A 14 13.21 9.05 -4.81
CA ALA A 14 14.47 9.26 -4.10
C ALA A 14 14.25 9.46 -2.59
N ARG A 15 13.26 10.28 -2.22
CA ARG A 15 12.87 10.51 -0.82
C ARG A 15 12.42 9.22 -0.14
N LEU A 16 11.58 8.44 -0.82
CA LEU A 16 11.06 7.18 -0.30
C LEU A 16 12.16 6.14 -0.14
N LYS A 17 13.08 6.02 -1.11
CA LYS A 17 14.24 5.12 -1.04
C LYS A 17 15.17 5.46 0.13
N ARG A 18 15.38 6.74 0.41
CA ARG A 18 16.19 7.21 1.53
C ARG A 18 15.53 6.94 2.88
N LYS A 19 14.22 7.19 3.00
CA LYS A 19 13.48 7.05 4.26
C LYS A 19 13.14 5.60 4.60
N TYR A 20 12.88 4.78 3.58
CA TYR A 20 12.49 3.37 3.72
C TYR A 20 13.24 2.49 2.72
N PRO A 21 14.48 2.07 3.06
CA PRO A 21 15.29 1.24 2.16
C PRO A 21 14.65 -0.12 1.89
N LYS A 22 14.95 -0.69 0.70
CA LYS A 22 14.41 -1.98 0.22
C LYS A 22 14.81 -3.16 1.12
N ASN A 23 16.00 -3.10 1.71
CA ASN A 23 16.61 -4.21 2.43
C ASN A 23 16.43 -4.06 3.96
N GLY A 24 15.38 -3.35 4.37
CA GLY A 24 15.10 -3.09 5.78
C GLY A 24 14.38 -4.25 6.46
N LYS A 25 14.16 -4.10 7.78
CA LYS A 25 13.26 -4.97 8.55
C LYS A 25 11.85 -4.97 7.91
N SER A 26 11.06 -6.01 8.14
CA SER A 26 9.69 -6.12 7.63
C SER A 26 8.83 -4.87 7.92
N SER A 27 9.03 -4.22 9.07
CA SER A 27 8.36 -2.97 9.42
C SER A 27 8.72 -1.78 8.52
N ILE A 28 9.95 -1.74 7.98
CA ILE A 28 10.36 -0.72 7.01
C ILE A 28 9.69 -0.97 5.66
N ILE A 29 9.60 -2.23 5.24
CA ILE A 29 8.93 -2.64 4.01
C ILE A 29 7.43 -2.29 4.08
N ALA A 30 6.77 -2.56 5.21
CA ALA A 30 5.37 -2.20 5.43
C ALA A 30 5.16 -0.68 5.38
N LYS A 31 5.96 0.11 6.12
CA LYS A 31 5.90 1.58 6.08
C LYS A 31 6.11 2.13 4.67
N ARG A 32 7.04 1.54 3.92
CA ARG A 32 7.29 1.91 2.53
C ARG A 32 6.06 1.70 1.66
N ALA A 33 5.41 0.55 1.77
CA ALA A 33 4.22 0.22 1.00
C ALA A 33 3.06 1.19 1.31
N ILE A 34 2.82 1.49 2.60
CA ILE A 34 1.83 2.48 3.02
C ILE A 34 2.08 3.84 2.35
N GLU A 35 3.31 4.32 2.37
CA GLU A 35 3.65 5.63 1.80
C GLU A 35 3.50 5.68 0.27
N LEU A 36 3.70 4.56 -0.42
CA LEU A 36 3.42 4.47 -1.85
C LEU A 36 1.93 4.56 -2.15
N VAL A 37 1.09 3.90 -1.35
CA VAL A 37 -0.35 4.01 -1.50
C VAL A 37 -0.80 5.45 -1.26
N LYS A 38 -0.28 6.13 -0.24
CA LYS A 38 -0.55 7.55 -0.02
C LYS A 38 -0.18 8.41 -1.22
N LEU A 39 1.01 8.20 -1.80
CA LEU A 39 1.45 8.94 -2.99
C LEU A 39 0.55 8.69 -4.20
N TYR A 40 0.05 7.47 -4.37
CA TYR A 40 -0.94 7.17 -5.40
C TYR A 40 -2.23 7.98 -5.20
N PHE A 41 -2.82 7.95 -4.00
CA PHE A 41 -4.05 8.71 -3.72
C PHE A 41 -3.84 10.23 -3.84
N LEU A 42 -2.73 10.76 -3.33
CA LEU A 42 -2.36 12.17 -3.49
C LEU A 42 -2.17 12.57 -4.96
N SER A 43 -1.76 11.65 -5.83
CA SER A 43 -1.66 11.91 -7.28
C SER A 43 -3.02 12.01 -7.97
N LYS A 44 -4.08 11.43 -7.37
CA LYS A 44 -5.45 11.47 -7.87
C LYS A 44 -6.22 12.64 -7.29
N ASP A 45 -6.06 12.89 -6.00
CA ASP A 45 -6.63 14.03 -5.30
C ASP A 45 -5.62 14.54 -4.24
N PRO A 46 -5.07 15.75 -4.40
CA PRO A 46 -4.10 16.30 -3.46
C PRO A 46 -4.68 16.60 -2.08
N ASN A 47 -6.02 16.60 -1.93
CA ASN A 47 -6.70 16.86 -0.67
C ASN A 47 -7.01 15.59 0.13
N CYS A 48 -6.56 14.42 -0.33
CA CYS A 48 -6.74 13.18 0.41
C CYS A 48 -6.07 13.26 1.79
N ASN A 49 -6.80 12.86 2.82
CA ASN A 49 -6.33 12.73 4.20
C ASN A 49 -6.06 11.26 4.54
N PHE A 50 -5.13 11.03 5.45
CA PHE A 50 -4.67 9.69 5.83
C PHE A 50 -4.64 9.54 7.35
N SER A 51 -5.25 8.48 7.87
CA SER A 51 -5.26 8.17 9.30
C SER A 51 -4.97 6.68 9.54
N THR A 52 -4.65 6.33 10.79
CA THR A 52 -4.62 4.93 11.23
C THR A 52 -5.97 4.60 11.85
N PRO A 53 -6.75 3.70 11.25
CA PRO A 53 -8.08 3.36 11.73
C PRO A 53 -8.02 2.51 13.00
N ARG A 54 -9.13 2.51 13.76
CA ARG A 54 -9.25 1.76 15.02
C ARG A 54 -9.58 0.28 14.82
N ASP A 55 -10.03 -0.10 13.63
CA ASP A 55 -10.48 -1.46 13.30
C ASP A 55 -9.34 -2.43 12.95
N GLY A 56 -8.09 -1.94 12.98
CA GLY A 56 -6.91 -2.74 12.73
C GLY A 56 -6.46 -2.79 11.26
N SER A 57 -7.16 -2.10 10.35
CA SER A 57 -6.66 -1.95 8.98
C SER A 57 -5.42 -1.02 8.92
N ASP A 58 -4.55 -1.27 7.95
CA ASP A 58 -3.27 -0.54 7.84
C ASP A 58 -3.43 0.97 7.55
N LEU A 59 -4.46 1.37 6.79
CA LEU A 59 -4.65 2.75 6.35
C LEU A 59 -6.13 3.10 6.09
N GLU A 60 -6.57 4.24 6.62
CA GLU A 60 -7.81 4.90 6.22
C GLU A 60 -7.47 6.14 5.37
N ILE A 61 -8.18 6.28 4.25
CA ILE A 61 -7.96 7.30 3.23
C ILE A 61 -9.28 8.02 2.98
N THR A 62 -9.31 9.33 3.16
CA THR A 62 -10.51 10.15 2.88
C THR A 62 -10.19 11.14 1.78
N CYS A 63 -10.84 11.02 0.64
CA CYS A 63 -10.72 11.93 -0.50
C CYS A 63 -12.11 12.49 -0.81
N GLY A 64 -12.32 13.79 -0.59
CA GLY A 64 -13.65 14.40 -0.62
C GLY A 64 -14.61 13.73 0.38
N ASN A 65 -15.75 13.24 -0.12
CA ASN A 65 -16.78 12.56 0.69
C ASN A 65 -16.63 11.03 0.71
N ILE A 66 -15.56 10.49 0.13
CA ILE A 66 -15.35 9.05 0.04
C ILE A 66 -14.24 8.65 1.01
N THR A 67 -14.52 7.64 1.84
CA THR A 67 -13.55 7.05 2.76
C THR A 67 -13.30 5.60 2.38
N HIS A 68 -12.03 5.25 2.19
CA HIS A 68 -11.56 3.90 1.97
C HIS A 68 -10.76 3.43 3.18
N ARG A 69 -11.03 2.20 3.64
CA ARG A 69 -10.19 1.50 4.59
C ARG A 69 -9.54 0.33 3.89
N ILE A 70 -8.24 0.20 4.04
CA ILE A 70 -7.46 -0.71 3.23
C ILE A 70 -6.37 -1.40 4.06
N GLU A 71 -6.08 -2.64 3.67
CA GLU A 71 -4.92 -3.37 4.15
C GLU A 71 -3.78 -3.24 3.15
N VAL A 72 -2.56 -2.96 3.61
CA VAL A 72 -1.41 -2.67 2.75
C VAL A 72 -0.27 -3.63 3.03
N LYS A 73 0.07 -4.45 2.03
CA LYS A 73 1.20 -5.39 2.12
C LYS A 73 2.33 -5.01 1.17
N GLY A 74 3.55 -5.00 1.71
CA GLY A 74 4.78 -4.76 0.97
C GLY A 74 5.68 -6.00 0.94
N THR A 75 6.59 -6.05 -0.03
CA THR A 75 7.67 -7.04 -0.08
C THR A 75 8.95 -6.38 -0.62
N ALA A 76 10.09 -7.03 -0.35
CA ALA A 76 11.37 -6.65 -0.92
C ALA A 76 11.62 -7.32 -2.29
N ASP A 77 10.81 -8.30 -2.68
CA ASP A 77 10.98 -9.01 -3.95
C ASP A 77 10.61 -8.10 -5.15
N ASP A 78 11.27 -8.33 -6.29
CA ASP A 78 11.05 -7.56 -7.52
C ASP A 78 9.70 -7.87 -8.19
N ASP A 79 9.11 -9.02 -7.85
CA ASP A 79 7.79 -9.46 -8.29
C ASP A 79 6.88 -9.85 -7.10
N ILE A 80 5.58 -9.99 -7.37
CA ILE A 80 4.59 -10.36 -6.35
C ILE A 80 4.83 -11.81 -5.90
N ALA A 81 5.49 -11.98 -4.76
CA ALA A 81 5.62 -13.28 -4.12
C ALA A 81 4.39 -13.59 -3.24
N TRP A 82 3.25 -13.92 -3.86
CA TRP A 82 1.98 -14.20 -3.17
C TRP A 82 2.12 -15.24 -2.05
N ALA A 83 2.90 -16.28 -2.29
CA ALA A 83 3.17 -17.34 -1.30
C ALA A 83 3.88 -16.83 -0.02
N LYS A 84 4.47 -15.63 -0.06
CA LYS A 84 5.17 -15.00 1.07
C LYS A 84 4.35 -13.92 1.77
N LEU A 85 3.18 -13.56 1.23
CA LEU A 85 2.30 -12.58 1.87
C LEU A 85 1.72 -13.18 3.14
N LYS A 86 2.14 -12.64 4.28
CA LYS A 86 1.57 -12.98 5.58
C LYS A 86 0.37 -12.08 5.85
N VAL A 87 -0.79 -12.69 6.07
CA VAL A 87 -1.92 -12.02 6.73
C VAL A 87 -1.56 -11.94 8.20
N SER A 88 -1.30 -10.73 8.68
CA SER A 88 -0.83 -10.48 10.05
C SER A 88 -2.01 -10.44 11.00
N GLY A 89 -2.49 -11.61 11.42
CA GLY A 89 -3.49 -11.73 12.48
C GLY A 89 -4.92 -11.97 11.98
N GLU A 90 -5.74 -12.50 12.89
CA GLU A 90 -7.15 -12.81 12.69
C GLU A 90 -8.00 -11.59 12.25
N PRO A 91 -7.79 -10.36 12.77
CA PRO A 91 -8.54 -9.19 12.33
C PRO A 91 -8.32 -8.83 10.86
N SER A 92 -7.07 -8.85 10.37
CA SER A 92 -6.76 -8.61 8.96
C SER A 92 -7.39 -9.68 8.07
N TYR A 93 -7.41 -10.93 8.52
CA TYR A 93 -8.04 -12.03 7.79
C TYR A 93 -9.57 -11.85 7.71
N GLU A 94 -10.22 -11.53 8.82
CA GLU A 94 -11.65 -11.27 8.85
C GLU A 94 -12.06 -10.07 7.98
N LEU A 95 -11.27 -8.99 7.99
CA LEU A 95 -11.54 -7.83 7.16
C LEU A 95 -11.48 -8.17 5.66
N LEU A 96 -10.54 -9.01 5.26
CA LEU A 96 -10.45 -9.50 3.88
C LEU A 96 -11.67 -10.35 3.49
N LEU A 97 -12.14 -11.22 4.40
CA LEU A 97 -13.36 -12.01 4.17
C LEU A 97 -14.63 -11.14 4.07
N LYS A 98 -14.63 -9.97 4.71
CA LYS A 98 -15.76 -9.01 4.71
C LYS A 98 -15.75 -8.06 3.51
N GLY A 99 -14.89 -8.29 2.51
CA GLY A 99 -14.83 -7.47 1.29
C GLY A 99 -14.08 -6.15 1.48
N LEU A 100 -13.23 -6.03 2.51
CA LEU A 100 -12.37 -4.87 2.64
C LEU A 100 -11.42 -4.81 1.42
N PRO A 101 -11.33 -3.67 0.72
CA PRO A 101 -10.42 -3.52 -0.40
C PRO A 101 -8.98 -3.79 0.04
N PHE A 102 -8.44 -4.92 -0.40
CA PHE A 102 -7.03 -5.22 -0.25
C PHE A 102 -6.23 -4.30 -1.18
N PHE A 103 -5.13 -3.73 -0.71
CA PHE A 103 -4.18 -2.99 -1.55
C PHE A 103 -2.85 -3.75 -1.58
N GLY A 104 -2.73 -4.61 -2.59
CA GLY A 104 -1.54 -5.43 -2.76
C GLY A 104 -0.53 -4.84 -3.73
N TYR A 105 0.66 -4.51 -3.20
CA TYR A 105 2.00 -4.65 -3.79
C TYR A 105 2.73 -3.44 -4.44
N ALA A 106 4.06 -3.42 -4.28
CA ALA A 106 4.98 -2.50 -4.93
C ALA A 106 6.23 -3.25 -5.44
N ALA A 107 6.23 -3.64 -6.72
CA ALA A 107 7.41 -4.14 -7.43
C ALA A 107 8.37 -3.00 -7.69
N TYR A 108 9.65 -3.29 -7.60
CA TYR A 108 10.68 -2.32 -7.92
C TYR A 108 11.63 -2.85 -8.98
N THR A 109 11.23 -2.69 -10.24
CA THR A 109 12.18 -2.61 -11.35
C THR A 109 12.20 -1.22 -11.98
N THR A 110 11.07 -0.50 -12.09
CA THR A 110 11.07 0.86 -12.69
C THR A 110 9.84 1.69 -12.30
N LEU A 111 9.94 2.55 -11.28
CA LEU A 111 8.99 3.63 -10.94
C LEU A 111 7.49 3.24 -10.83
N THR A 112 7.13 1.97 -10.89
CA THR A 112 5.77 1.49 -11.15
C THR A 112 5.27 0.76 -9.92
N LEU A 113 4.27 1.34 -9.27
CA LEU A 113 3.50 0.69 -8.23
C LEU A 113 2.42 -0.17 -8.90
N HIS A 114 2.19 -1.38 -8.40
CA HIS A 114 1.18 -2.31 -8.90
C HIS A 114 0.10 -2.47 -7.84
N LEU A 115 -1.00 -1.74 -7.93
CA LEU A 115 -2.08 -1.82 -6.93
C LEU A 115 -3.11 -2.85 -7.39
N ARG A 116 -3.51 -3.76 -6.50
CA ARG A 116 -4.57 -4.72 -6.78
C ARG A 116 -5.66 -4.70 -5.73
N PHE A 117 -6.92 -4.62 -6.18
CA PHE A 117 -8.14 -4.69 -5.37
C PHE A 117 -8.71 -6.10 -5.38
N ALA A 118 -8.99 -6.64 -4.19
CA ALA A 118 -9.98 -7.69 -4.01
C ALA A 118 -11.33 -7.00 -3.78
N VAL A 119 -12.34 -7.35 -4.59
CA VAL A 119 -13.75 -7.00 -4.37
C VAL A 119 -14.42 -8.24 -3.78
#